data_AF-A0AA36MLA3-F1
#
_entry.id   AF-A0AA36MLA3-F1
#
_cell.length_a   1.000
_cell.length_b   1.000
_cell.length_c   1.000
_cell.angle_alpha   90.00
_cell.angle_beta   90.00
_cell.angle_gamma   90.00
#
_symmetry.space_group_name_H-M   'P 1'
#
loop_
_entity.id
_entity.type
_entity.pdbx_description
1 polymer ?
#
loop_
_entity_poly.entity_id
_entity_poly.type
_entity_poly.pdbx_seq_one_letter_code
_entity_poly.pdbx_strand_id
1 'polypeptide(L)'
;MLKAHLGWDGAGLGVSGAEINSMTSCALRPELLALAGDDPFLWLYDRRMLGNSCEPLAVFRPQGMPLAPSASVTGVALSPDGRRLLGSWQRQDVFQFSTDMGQARPALSSLLGQKPGRRHGWTAEVNEDMLSATPESKFVGHSNIRTIKEVAYLGPEASLVASGSDCGHLFVWDARTERLVLVRRGEAFVHWVRDLRV
;
A
#
# COMPACT_ATOMS: atom_id res chain seq x y z
N MET A 1 -17.22 -11.55 16.35
CA MET A 1 -17.27 -12.45 15.17
C MET A 1 -17.32 -11.55 13.94
N LEU A 2 -16.16 -11.26 13.32
CA LEU A 2 -16.07 -10.30 12.23
C LEU A 2 -16.42 -11.02 10.91
N LYS A 3 -17.51 -10.63 10.25
CA LYS A 3 -17.77 -11.02 8.85
C LYS A 3 -17.00 -10.04 7.97
N ALA A 4 -15.76 -10.37 7.61
CA ALA A 4 -15.15 -9.73 6.46
C ALA A 4 -15.93 -10.17 5.22
N HIS A 5 -16.65 -9.24 4.59
CA HIS A 5 -17.29 -9.49 3.30
C HIS A 5 -16.20 -9.46 2.22
N LEU A 6 -15.38 -10.51 2.18
CA LEU A 6 -14.48 -10.80 1.08
C LEU A 6 -15.38 -11.14 -0.13
N GLY A 7 -15.48 -10.20 -1.06
CA GLY A 7 -16.25 -10.37 -2.28
C GLY A 7 -15.57 -11.35 -3.23
N TRP A 8 -16.36 -12.10 -4.00
CA TRP A 8 -15.84 -13.05 -4.98
C TRP A 8 -16.05 -12.46 -6.37
N ASP A 9 -14.97 -12.14 -7.10
CA ASP A 9 -15.02 -11.62 -8.47
C ASP A 9 -14.69 -12.68 -9.53
N GLY A 10 -14.54 -13.95 -9.12
CA GLY A 10 -14.21 -15.06 -10.00
C GLY A 10 -12.71 -15.25 -10.28
N ALA A 11 -11.83 -14.37 -9.79
CA ALA A 11 -10.38 -14.45 -10.02
C ALA A 11 -9.54 -14.61 -8.73
N GLY A 12 -10.09 -14.30 -7.54
CA GLY A 12 -9.38 -14.54 -6.26
C GLY A 12 -10.00 -13.79 -5.08
N LEU A 13 -9.24 -13.60 -3.99
CA LEU A 13 -9.59 -12.58 -2.99
C LEU A 13 -9.46 -11.22 -3.67
N GLY A 14 -10.58 -10.57 -3.87
CA GLY A 14 -10.69 -9.14 -4.08
C GLY A 14 -11.80 -8.64 -3.14
N VAL A 15 -11.77 -7.38 -2.74
CA VAL A 15 -12.97 -6.80 -2.13
C VAL A 15 -13.77 -6.24 -3.30
N SER A 16 -14.76 -7.00 -3.80
CA SER A 16 -15.63 -6.53 -4.88
C SER A 16 -16.27 -5.20 -4.46
N GLY A 17 -16.00 -4.13 -5.20
CA GLY A 17 -16.50 -2.79 -4.87
C GLY A 17 -15.66 -2.01 -3.86
N ALA A 18 -14.41 -2.41 -3.58
CA ALA A 18 -13.48 -1.56 -2.83
C ALA A 18 -13.06 -0.32 -3.64
N GLU A 19 -13.05 0.82 -2.97
CA GLU A 19 -12.59 2.07 -3.55
C GLU A 19 -11.07 2.02 -3.74
N ILE A 20 -10.60 2.60 -4.85
CA ILE A 20 -9.17 2.85 -5.08
C ILE A 20 -8.87 4.23 -4.51
N ASN A 21 -8.03 4.26 -3.48
CA ASN A 21 -7.65 5.47 -2.78
C ASN A 21 -6.38 6.10 -3.37
N SER A 22 -5.48 5.29 -3.94
CA SER A 22 -4.22 5.77 -4.48
C SER A 22 -3.70 4.85 -5.58
N MET A 23 -3.04 5.46 -6.57
CA MET A 23 -2.41 4.75 -7.68
C MET A 23 -1.11 5.44 -8.10
N THR A 24 -0.15 4.67 -8.61
CA THR A 24 1.12 5.21 -9.08
C THR A 24 1.72 4.36 -10.21
N SER A 25 2.44 4.99 -11.12
CA SER A 25 3.24 4.32 -12.15
C SER A 25 4.72 4.59 -11.93
N CYS A 26 5.58 3.63 -12.23
CA CYS A 26 7.02 3.83 -12.09
C CYS A 26 7.59 4.64 -13.26
N ALA A 27 8.46 5.63 -12.96
CA ALA A 27 9.04 6.52 -13.94
C ALA A 27 10.03 5.82 -14.89
N LEU A 28 10.91 4.95 -14.38
CA LEU A 28 11.91 4.25 -15.20
C LEU A 28 11.45 2.84 -15.64
N ARG A 29 10.35 2.35 -15.08
CA ARG A 29 9.71 1.06 -15.41
C ARG A 29 8.22 1.24 -15.66
N PRO A 30 7.82 1.90 -16.76
CA PRO A 30 6.44 2.33 -17.00
C PRO A 30 5.45 1.17 -17.17
N GLU A 31 5.92 -0.07 -17.31
CA GLU A 31 5.11 -1.28 -17.24
C GLU A 31 4.50 -1.51 -15.84
N LEU A 32 5.13 -1.00 -14.78
CA LEU A 32 4.67 -1.18 -13.41
C LEU A 32 3.58 -0.16 -13.05
N LEU A 33 2.45 -0.68 -12.56
CA LEU A 33 1.34 0.07 -12.00
C LEU A 33 1.04 -0.46 -10.59
N ALA A 34 1.08 0.40 -9.58
CA ALA A 34 0.68 0.04 -8.23
C ALA A 34 -0.63 0.72 -7.83
N LEU A 35 -1.49 -0.04 -7.14
CA LEU A 35 -2.82 0.37 -6.68
C LEU A 35 -2.97 0.09 -5.18
N ALA A 36 -3.78 0.91 -4.52
CA ALA A 36 -4.05 0.86 -3.10
C ALA A 36 -5.47 1.40 -2.82
N GLY A 37 -6.17 0.84 -1.84
CA GLY A 37 -7.59 1.13 -1.64
C GLY A 37 -8.11 0.81 -0.25
N ASP A 38 -9.39 0.49 -0.16
CA ASP A 38 -10.07 0.18 1.10
C ASP A 38 -9.67 -1.17 1.71
N ASP A 39 -9.08 -2.05 0.90
CA ASP A 39 -8.47 -3.26 1.39
C ASP A 39 -7.06 -2.99 1.96
N PRO A 40 -6.53 -3.88 2.81
CA PRO A 40 -5.26 -3.65 3.48
C PRO A 40 -4.04 -3.99 2.63
N PHE A 41 -4.19 -4.08 1.30
CA PHE A 41 -3.13 -4.53 0.40
C PHE A 41 -2.63 -3.41 -0.51
N LEU A 42 -1.34 -3.49 -0.84
CA LEU A 42 -0.80 -2.87 -2.04
C LEU A 42 -0.79 -3.92 -3.14
N TRP A 43 -1.23 -3.51 -4.32
CA TRP A 43 -1.29 -4.36 -5.50
C TRP A 43 -0.33 -3.83 -6.55
N LEU A 44 0.56 -4.67 -7.05
CA LEU A 44 1.48 -4.33 -8.13
C LEU A 44 1.11 -5.11 -9.39
N TYR A 45 0.95 -4.42 -10.51
CA TYR A 45 0.55 -4.98 -11.79
C TYR A 45 1.57 -4.65 -12.89
N ASP A 46 1.61 -5.52 -13.90
CA ASP A 46 2.08 -5.13 -15.23
C ASP A 46 0.88 -4.54 -15.99
N ARG A 47 0.91 -3.23 -16.26
CA ARG A 47 -0.18 -2.53 -16.94
C ARG A 47 -0.47 -3.08 -18.33
N ARG A 48 0.50 -3.73 -18.98
CA ARG A 48 0.35 -4.31 -20.31
C ARG A 48 -0.53 -5.56 -20.29
N MET A 49 -0.74 -6.15 -19.12
CA MET A 49 -1.47 -7.40 -18.92
C MET A 49 -2.93 -7.20 -18.44
N LEU A 50 -3.34 -5.96 -18.19
CA LEU A 50 -4.67 -5.64 -17.64
C LEU A 50 -5.83 -6.09 -18.55
N GLY A 51 -5.63 -6.19 -19.86
CA GLY A 51 -6.64 -6.68 -20.80
C GLY A 51 -6.75 -8.21 -20.91
N ASN A 52 -5.82 -8.96 -20.30
CA ASN A 52 -5.70 -10.41 -20.49
C ASN A 52 -5.99 -11.20 -19.22
N SER A 53 -5.11 -11.12 -18.22
CA SER A 53 -5.23 -11.88 -16.97
C SER A 53 -5.72 -11.02 -15.80
N CYS A 54 -5.46 -9.71 -15.83
CA CYS A 54 -5.69 -8.78 -14.70
C CYS A 54 -5.15 -9.31 -13.36
N GLU A 55 -4.19 -10.24 -13.39
CA GLU A 55 -3.55 -10.79 -12.20
C GLU A 55 -2.41 -9.87 -11.77
N PRO A 56 -2.28 -9.56 -10.47
CA PRO A 56 -1.17 -8.78 -9.96
C PRO A 56 0.13 -9.57 -10.08
N LEU A 57 1.21 -8.86 -10.37
CA LEU A 57 2.57 -9.37 -10.25
C LEU A 57 2.90 -9.73 -8.80
N ALA A 58 2.43 -8.90 -7.86
CA ALA A 58 2.74 -9.03 -6.46
C ALA A 58 1.71 -8.31 -5.58
N VAL A 59 1.52 -8.81 -4.36
CA VAL A 59 0.66 -8.26 -3.32
C VAL A 59 1.47 -8.04 -2.05
N PHE A 60 1.25 -6.91 -1.37
CA PHE A 60 1.99 -6.54 -0.16
C PHE A 60 1.03 -6.11 0.95
N ARG A 61 1.30 -6.60 2.17
CA ARG A 61 0.63 -6.18 3.40
C ARG A 61 1.60 -6.42 4.56
N PRO A 62 1.82 -5.44 5.47
CA PRO A 62 2.69 -5.66 6.62
C PRO A 62 2.20 -6.82 7.50
N GLN A 63 3.13 -7.56 8.10
CA GLN A 63 2.78 -8.57 9.10
C GLN A 63 2.02 -7.95 10.27
N GLY A 64 0.96 -8.62 10.75
CA GLY A 64 0.11 -8.15 11.84
C GLY A 64 -0.88 -7.03 11.48
N MET A 65 -0.94 -6.59 10.22
CA MET A 65 -1.92 -5.60 9.77
C MET A 65 -3.33 -6.22 9.71
N PRO A 66 -4.39 -5.71 10.35
CA PRO A 66 -5.70 -6.38 10.35
C PRO A 66 -6.30 -6.62 8.96
N LEU A 67 -6.98 -7.76 8.73
CA LEU A 67 -7.84 -7.97 7.57
C LEU A 67 -9.22 -7.30 7.77
N ALA A 68 -9.23 -5.97 7.84
CA ALA A 68 -10.45 -5.19 8.10
C ALA A 68 -10.46 -3.89 7.30
N PRO A 69 -11.64 -3.31 6.99
CA PRO A 69 -11.74 -2.00 6.32
C PRO A 69 -11.05 -0.85 7.07
N SER A 70 -10.85 -0.99 8.39
CA SER A 70 -10.09 -0.03 9.20
C SER A 70 -8.59 -0.02 8.91
N ALA A 71 -8.12 -0.93 8.07
CA ALA A 71 -6.74 -1.12 7.66
C ALA A 71 -6.54 -0.71 6.19
N SER A 72 -7.36 0.19 5.65
CA SER A 72 -7.23 0.69 4.27
C SER A 72 -5.87 1.34 4.02
N VAL A 73 -5.44 1.28 2.77
CA VAL A 73 -4.25 2.00 2.30
C VAL A 73 -4.67 3.35 1.75
N THR A 74 -4.03 4.41 2.25
CA THR A 74 -4.33 5.79 1.89
C THR A 74 -3.40 6.37 0.84
N GLY A 75 -2.26 5.73 0.59
CA GLY A 75 -1.24 6.23 -0.33
C GLY A 75 -0.27 5.15 -0.77
N VAL A 76 0.14 5.20 -2.03
CA VAL A 76 1.14 4.30 -2.61
C VAL A 76 2.16 5.10 -3.44
N ALA A 77 3.43 4.70 -3.39
CA ALA A 77 4.48 5.27 -4.24
C ALA A 77 5.52 4.22 -4.65
N LEU A 78 5.98 4.29 -5.91
CA LEU A 78 7.10 3.49 -6.41
C LEU A 78 8.37 4.33 -6.45
N SER A 79 9.51 3.73 -6.12
CA SER A 79 10.80 4.37 -6.36
C SER A 79 11.01 4.57 -7.87
N PRO A 80 11.87 5.52 -8.30
CA PRO A 80 12.09 5.79 -9.72
C PRO A 80 12.56 4.57 -10.50
N ASP A 81 13.43 3.74 -9.90
CA ASP A 81 13.87 2.45 -10.44
C ASP A 81 12.83 1.33 -10.29
N GLY A 82 11.73 1.61 -9.60
CA GLY A 82 10.61 0.74 -9.28
C GLY A 82 10.94 -0.36 -8.28
N ARG A 83 12.15 -0.43 -7.72
CA ARG A 83 12.58 -1.57 -6.89
C ARG A 83 11.93 -1.57 -5.52
N ARG A 84 11.51 -0.40 -5.03
CA ARG A 84 10.90 -0.22 -3.73
C ARG A 84 9.50 0.37 -3.86
N LEU A 85 8.61 -0.08 -2.98
CA LEU A 85 7.21 0.30 -2.92
C LEU A 85 6.89 0.83 -1.52
N LEU A 86 6.30 2.01 -1.43
CA LEU A 86 5.76 2.58 -0.20
C LEU A 86 4.26 2.37 -0.14
N GLY A 87 3.75 2.13 1.06
CA GLY A 87 2.34 2.27 1.38
C GLY A 87 2.14 3.01 2.70
N SER A 88 1.11 3.84 2.77
CA SER A 88 0.62 4.44 4.02
C SER A 88 -0.71 3.81 4.40
N TRP A 89 -0.78 3.25 5.60
CA TRP A 89 -1.99 2.58 6.08
C TRP A 89 -2.75 3.46 7.08
N GLN A 90 -4.07 3.39 7.03
CA GLN A 90 -4.93 4.10 7.97
C GLN A 90 -4.67 3.65 9.41
N ARG A 91 -4.56 4.61 10.33
CA ARG A 91 -4.23 4.45 11.76
C ARG A 91 -2.90 3.72 12.03
N GLN A 92 -2.04 3.63 11.02
CA GLN A 92 -0.74 3.00 11.09
C GLN A 92 0.32 3.93 10.47
N ASP A 93 1.51 3.39 10.25
CA ASP A 93 2.68 4.08 9.74
C ASP A 93 2.86 3.88 8.21
N VAL A 94 3.97 4.39 7.66
CA VAL A 94 4.37 4.15 6.27
C VAL A 94 5.31 2.95 6.29
N PHE A 95 5.09 2.02 5.37
CA PHE A 95 5.96 0.85 5.21
C PHE A 95 6.58 0.86 3.82
N GLN A 96 7.84 0.43 3.75
CA GLN A 96 8.53 0.16 2.51
C GLN A 96 8.68 -1.34 2.31
N PHE A 97 8.50 -1.80 1.07
CA PHE A 97 8.77 -3.15 0.64
C PHE A 97 9.72 -3.12 -0.56
N SER A 98 10.57 -4.13 -0.66
CA SER A 98 11.17 -4.45 -1.95
C SER A 98 10.13 -5.11 -2.85
N THR A 99 10.06 -4.70 -4.11
CA THR A 99 9.05 -5.19 -5.07
C THR A 99 9.20 -6.67 -5.43
N ASP A 100 10.37 -7.27 -5.19
CA ASP A 100 10.62 -8.71 -5.38
C ASP A 100 10.17 -9.57 -4.18
N MET A 101 9.94 -8.95 -3.02
CA MET A 101 9.50 -9.64 -1.79
C MET A 101 7.97 -9.69 -1.66
N GLY A 102 7.25 -9.30 -2.70
CA GLY A 102 5.79 -9.38 -2.73
C GLY A 102 5.30 -10.82 -2.84
N GLN A 103 4.12 -11.08 -2.31
CA GLN A 103 3.51 -12.40 -2.40
C GLN A 103 2.75 -12.54 -3.71
N ALA A 104 2.74 -13.74 -4.28
CA ALA A 104 1.81 -14.07 -5.35
C ALA A 104 0.37 -13.88 -4.86
N ARG A 105 -0.56 -13.56 -5.76
CA ARG A 105 -1.97 -13.47 -5.39
C ARG A 105 -2.38 -14.79 -4.74
N PRO A 106 -2.84 -14.78 -3.49
CA PRO A 106 -3.13 -16.02 -2.80
C PRO A 106 -4.43 -16.59 -3.35
N ALA A 107 -4.36 -17.83 -3.84
CA ALA A 107 -5.54 -18.54 -4.29
C ALA A 107 -6.48 -18.78 -3.10
N LEU A 108 -7.77 -18.45 -3.27
CA LEU A 108 -8.80 -18.67 -2.24
C LEU A 108 -8.82 -20.13 -1.74
N SER A 109 -8.58 -21.08 -2.64
CA SER A 109 -8.46 -22.51 -2.31
C SER A 109 -7.35 -22.80 -1.31
N SER A 110 -6.25 -22.05 -1.36
CA SER A 110 -5.10 -22.17 -0.48
C SER A 110 -5.33 -21.49 0.87
N LEU A 111 -6.20 -20.47 0.91
CA LEU A 111 -6.54 -19.74 2.13
C LEU A 111 -7.70 -20.34 2.93
N LEU A 112 -8.63 -21.00 2.25
CA LEU A 112 -9.85 -21.51 2.87
C LEU A 112 -9.79 -23.00 3.25
N GLY A 113 -8.78 -23.75 2.78
CA GLY A 113 -8.65 -25.20 3.00
C GLY A 113 -9.87 -26.00 2.51
N GLN A 114 -9.77 -26.78 1.44
CA GLN A 114 -10.94 -27.57 0.96
C GLN A 114 -11.38 -28.62 2.02
N LYS A 115 -12.67 -28.83 2.33
CA LYS A 115 -13.77 -29.33 1.46
C LYS A 115 -15.20 -28.95 1.95
N PRO A 116 -16.22 -29.06 1.08
CA PRO A 116 -17.60 -28.63 1.35
C PRO A 116 -18.40 -29.62 2.21
N GLY A 117 -18.86 -29.16 3.37
CA GLY A 117 -19.93 -29.81 4.14
C GLY A 117 -21.28 -29.17 3.81
N ARG A 118 -22.26 -29.98 3.40
CA ARG A 118 -23.62 -29.52 3.11
C ARG A 118 -24.21 -28.78 4.32
N ARG A 119 -24.72 -27.58 4.05
CA ARG A 119 -25.64 -26.79 4.91
C ARG A 119 -25.06 -26.38 6.27
N HIS A 120 -24.30 -25.29 6.29
CA HIS A 120 -24.37 -24.15 7.23
C HIS A 120 -23.02 -23.41 7.23
N GLY A 121 -23.01 -22.16 6.75
CA GLY A 121 -22.00 -21.12 7.06
C GLY A 121 -20.52 -21.40 6.75
N TRP A 122 -19.92 -20.59 5.88
CA TRP A 122 -18.46 -20.55 5.72
C TRP A 122 -17.82 -19.81 6.90
N THR A 123 -17.00 -20.50 7.70
CA THR A 123 -16.03 -19.87 8.62
C THR A 123 -14.73 -20.65 8.52
N ALA A 124 -13.87 -20.29 7.57
CA ALA A 124 -12.50 -20.78 7.53
C ALA A 124 -11.61 -19.82 8.33
N GLU A 125 -10.76 -20.35 9.20
CA GLU A 125 -9.67 -19.59 9.82
C GLU A 125 -8.59 -19.36 8.76
N VAL A 126 -8.54 -18.15 8.21
CA VAL A 126 -7.51 -17.75 7.25
C VAL A 126 -6.21 -17.56 8.01
N ASN A 127 -5.14 -18.27 7.61
CA ASN A 127 -3.80 -17.97 8.12
C ASN A 127 -3.34 -16.62 7.54
N GLU A 128 -3.57 -15.55 8.29
CA GLU A 128 -3.31 -14.18 7.85
C GLU A 128 -1.82 -13.89 7.57
N ASP A 129 -0.90 -14.66 8.16
CA ASP A 129 0.54 -14.50 7.93
C ASP A 129 0.92 -14.88 6.49
N MET A 130 0.19 -15.81 5.86
CA MET A 130 0.39 -16.17 4.45
C MET A 130 0.01 -15.04 3.48
N LEU A 131 -0.66 -14.01 3.99
CA LEU A 131 -1.10 -12.81 3.27
C LEU A 131 -0.26 -11.59 3.62
N SER A 132 0.94 -11.80 4.16
CA SER A 132 1.82 -10.72 4.59
C SER A 132 3.14 -10.76 3.84
N ALA A 133 3.72 -9.58 3.66
CA ALA A 133 5.09 -9.38 3.21
C ALA A 133 5.87 -8.74 4.36
N THR A 134 7.16 -9.07 4.48
CA THR A 134 8.04 -8.43 5.44
C THR A 134 8.46 -7.07 4.89
N PRO A 135 8.14 -5.95 5.57
CA PRO A 135 8.61 -4.64 5.15
C PRO A 135 10.12 -4.52 5.39
N GLU A 136 10.82 -3.83 4.49
CA GLU A 136 12.23 -3.47 4.67
C GLU A 136 12.41 -2.34 5.68
N SER A 137 11.44 -1.42 5.72
CA SER A 137 11.50 -0.22 6.56
C SER A 137 10.13 0.22 7.03
N LYS A 138 10.12 0.92 8.17
CA LYS A 138 8.92 1.49 8.79
C LYS A 138 9.16 2.96 9.20
N PHE A 139 8.41 3.88 8.61
CA PHE A 139 8.54 5.32 8.89
C PHE A 139 7.43 5.82 9.81
N VAL A 140 7.82 6.10 11.06
CA VAL A 140 6.90 6.39 12.16
C VAL A 140 6.76 7.87 12.49
N GLY A 141 5.67 8.23 13.18
CA GLY A 141 5.47 9.53 13.83
C GLY A 141 4.49 10.47 13.13
N HIS A 142 4.12 10.18 11.88
CA HIS A 142 3.01 10.88 11.22
C HIS A 142 1.66 10.30 11.70
N SER A 143 0.55 11.01 11.49
CA SER A 143 -0.78 10.57 11.94
C SER A 143 -1.76 10.50 10.78
N ASN A 144 -2.19 9.29 10.40
CA ASN A 144 -3.01 9.01 9.22
C ASN A 144 -4.39 8.42 9.58
N ILE A 145 -5.30 9.24 10.10
CA ILE A 145 -6.56 8.78 10.71
C ILE A 145 -7.78 9.28 9.93
N ARG A 146 -7.76 10.52 9.42
CA ARG A 146 -8.91 11.26 8.90
C ARG A 146 -8.97 11.38 7.38
N THR A 147 -7.84 11.40 6.68
CA THR A 147 -7.81 11.68 5.23
C THR A 147 -6.99 10.66 4.45
N ILE A 148 -7.27 10.54 3.15
CA ILE A 148 -6.37 9.91 2.17
C ILE A 148 -5.06 10.71 2.16
N LYS A 149 -3.93 10.02 2.07
CA LYS A 149 -2.61 10.63 2.19
C LYS A 149 -1.62 10.06 1.22
N GLU A 150 -0.97 10.96 0.50
CA GLU A 150 0.15 10.60 -0.33
C GLU A 150 1.42 10.37 0.50
N VAL A 151 2.19 9.40 0.02
CA VAL A 151 3.58 9.18 0.35
C VAL A 151 4.39 9.37 -0.92
N ALA A 152 5.65 9.78 -0.79
CA ALA A 152 6.51 10.00 -1.94
C ALA A 152 7.96 9.65 -1.63
N TYR A 153 8.66 9.20 -2.66
CA TYR A 153 10.11 9.21 -2.67
C TYR A 153 10.63 10.57 -3.12
N LEU A 154 11.68 11.07 -2.46
CA LEU A 154 12.34 12.31 -2.79
C LEU A 154 13.85 12.11 -2.92
N GLY A 155 14.50 13.09 -3.56
CA GLY A 155 15.95 13.14 -3.71
C GLY A 155 16.50 12.14 -4.75
N PRO A 156 17.81 12.23 -5.05
CA PRO A 156 18.48 11.29 -5.94
C PRO A 156 18.32 9.86 -5.42
N GLU A 157 18.12 8.90 -6.33
CA GLU A 157 17.97 7.48 -6.01
C GLU A 157 16.93 7.18 -4.92
N ALA A 158 15.89 8.01 -4.79
CA ALA A 158 14.86 7.83 -3.76
C ALA A 158 15.47 7.66 -2.34
N SER A 159 16.43 8.53 -2.03
CA SER A 159 17.16 8.56 -0.75
C SER A 159 16.34 9.09 0.42
N LEU A 160 15.22 9.76 0.15
CA LEU A 160 14.30 10.29 1.15
C LEU A 160 12.88 9.75 0.94
N VAL A 161 12.14 9.63 2.03
CA VAL A 161 10.70 9.33 2.04
C VAL A 161 9.97 10.50 2.65
N ALA A 162 8.82 10.86 2.10
CA ALA A 162 7.96 11.92 2.61
C ALA A 162 6.50 11.48 2.74
N SER A 163 5.80 12.08 3.69
CA SER A 163 4.36 11.86 3.92
C SER A 163 3.68 13.11 4.45
N GLY A 164 2.44 13.33 4.01
CA GLY A 164 1.54 14.29 4.65
C GLY A 164 1.06 13.81 6.01
N SER A 165 0.59 14.73 6.87
CA SER A 165 0.04 14.38 8.18
C SER A 165 -1.25 15.09 8.52
N ASP A 166 -2.18 14.41 9.18
CA ASP A 166 -3.44 14.99 9.66
C ASP A 166 -3.21 16.07 10.73
N CYS A 167 -2.00 16.13 11.30
CA CYS A 167 -1.57 17.21 12.16
C CYS A 167 -1.12 18.47 11.37
N GLY A 168 -1.30 18.49 10.05
CA GLY A 168 -0.95 19.62 9.19
C GLY A 168 0.55 19.76 8.88
N HIS A 169 1.33 18.70 9.10
CA HIS A 169 2.78 18.70 8.88
C HIS A 169 3.20 17.72 7.78
N LEU A 170 4.20 18.11 7.00
CA LEU A 170 5.04 17.24 6.19
C LEU A 170 6.07 16.57 7.09
N PHE A 171 6.20 15.27 6.96
CA PHE A 171 7.28 14.48 7.55
C PHE A 171 8.20 13.98 6.44
N VAL A 172 9.52 14.04 6.67
CA VAL A 172 10.53 13.50 5.76
C VAL A 172 11.52 12.65 6.55
N TRP A 173 11.81 11.46 6.06
CA TRP A 173 12.76 10.51 6.63
C TRP A 173 13.88 10.20 5.64
N ASP A 174 15.03 9.84 6.17
CA ASP A 174 16.09 9.17 5.40
C ASP A 174 15.63 7.74 5.08
N ALA A 175 15.56 7.40 3.80
CA ALA A 175 14.94 6.15 3.34
C ALA A 175 15.71 4.89 3.76
N ARG A 176 17.01 5.02 4.07
CA ARG A 176 17.88 3.89 4.42
C ARG A 176 17.98 3.67 5.92
N THR A 177 17.98 4.75 6.69
CA THR A 177 18.20 4.72 8.14
C THR A 177 16.91 4.89 8.94
N GLU A 178 15.79 5.15 8.26
CA GLU A 178 14.46 5.38 8.85
C GLU A 178 14.39 6.61 9.77
N ARG A 179 15.49 7.38 9.83
CA ARG A 179 15.61 8.53 10.72
C ARG A 179 14.76 9.68 10.18
N LEU A 180 13.90 10.22 11.03
CA LEU A 180 13.16 11.44 10.74
C LEU A 180 14.14 12.62 10.60
N VAL A 181 14.16 13.26 9.43
CA VAL A 181 15.07 14.36 9.10
C VAL A 181 14.39 15.72 9.08
N LEU A 182 13.07 15.77 8.84
CA LEU A 182 12.31 17.02 8.80
C LEU A 182 10.87 16.80 9.24
N VAL A 183 10.36 17.72 10.07
CA VAL A 183 8.92 17.91 10.31
C VAL A 183 8.61 19.38 10.07
N ARG A 184 7.66 19.69 9.20
CA ARG A 184 7.36 21.08 8.83
C ARG A 184 5.89 21.30 8.52
N ARG A 185 5.32 22.40 9.01
CA ARG A 185 3.90 22.74 8.79
C ARG A 185 3.63 23.10 7.32
N GLY A 186 2.53 22.60 6.76
CA GLY A 186 2.18 22.74 5.33
C GLY A 186 1.98 24.19 4.86
N GLU A 187 1.42 25.06 5.71
CA GLU A 187 1.22 26.50 5.40
C GLU A 187 2.53 27.25 5.09
N ALA A 188 3.68 26.74 5.54
CA ALA A 188 4.98 27.33 5.24
C ALA A 188 5.41 27.15 3.76
N PHE A 189 4.74 26.28 2.98
CA PHE A 189 5.07 26.03 1.57
C PHE A 189 4.27 26.90 0.59
N VAL A 190 3.08 27.40 0.95
CA VAL A 190 2.19 28.15 0.04
C VAL A 190 2.73 29.56 -0.29
N HIS A 191 3.77 30.03 0.40
CA HIS A 191 4.37 31.35 0.18
C HIS A 191 5.65 31.37 -0.71
N TRP A 192 6.11 30.23 -1.23
CA TRP A 192 7.39 30.15 -1.95
C TRP A 192 7.32 30.31 -3.49
N VAL A 193 6.12 30.41 -4.09
CA VAL A 193 5.98 30.65 -5.55
C VAL A 193 6.06 32.15 -5.89
N ARG A 194 7.11 32.84 -5.44
CA ARG A 194 7.35 34.24 -5.85
C ARG A 194 8.75 34.57 -6.38
N ASP A 195 9.74 33.69 -6.25
CA ASP A 195 11.10 34.00 -6.73
C ASP A 195 11.78 32.81 -7.42
N LEU A 196 11.19 32.33 -8.52
CA LEU A 196 11.95 31.66 -9.57
C LEU A 196 12.03 32.60 -10.77
N ARG A 197 13.08 33.43 -10.78
CA ARG A 197 13.55 34.04 -12.02
C ARG A 197 14.33 32.98 -12.77
N VAL A 198 13.83 32.63 -13.96
CA VAL A 198 14.57 31.93 -15.02
C VAL A 198 15.68 32.85 -15.52
#